data_AF-A0A3C1RTA3-F1
#
_entry.id   AF-A0A3C1RTA3-F1
#
_cell.length_a   1.000
_cell.length_b   1.000
_cell.length_c   1.000
_cell.angle_alpha   90.00
_cell.angle_beta   90.00
_cell.angle_gamma   90.00
#
_symmetry.space_group_name_H-M   'P 1'
#
loop_
_entity.id
_entity.type
_entity.pdbx_description
1 polymer ?
#
loop_
_entity_poly.entity_id
_entity_poly.type
_entity_poly.pdbx_seq_one_letter_code
_entity_poly.pdbx_strand_id
1 'polypeptide(L)'
;MSPKTFDIADLSDNFTDLLSDIQNHVEVTLTRQGVPWAKVLPLFEGEKSTVGLNTAKKPRVAGFWQGQVKIADDFDQTPEEVIAAFYGDE
;
A
#
# COMPACT_ATOMS: atom_id res chain seq x y z
N MET A 1 10.54 -17.98 8.17
CA MET A 1 9.75 -17.94 9.41
C MET A 1 8.54 -18.83 9.20
N SER A 2 8.38 -19.89 10.00
CA SER A 2 7.18 -20.74 9.90
C SER A 2 5.96 -19.95 10.38
N PRO A 3 4.79 -20.10 9.74
CA PRO A 3 3.59 -19.37 10.15
C PRO A 3 3.16 -19.82 11.56
N LYS A 4 3.13 -18.89 12.52
CA LYS A 4 2.66 -19.17 13.87
C LYS A 4 1.14 -19.23 13.87
N THR A 5 0.59 -20.28 14.48
CA THR A 5 -0.84 -20.55 14.50
C THR A 5 -1.29 -20.66 15.95
N PHE A 6 -2.46 -20.14 16.28
CA PHE A 6 -3.01 -20.11 17.63
C PHE A 6 -4.49 -20.48 17.60
N ASP A 7 -4.90 -21.50 18.38
CA ASP A 7 -6.31 -21.87 18.47
C ASP A 7 -7.05 -20.97 19.46
N ILE A 8 -8.20 -20.45 19.05
CA ILE A 8 -9.06 -19.58 19.86
C ILE A 8 -9.57 -20.32 21.10
N ALA A 9 -9.66 -21.65 21.08
CA ALA A 9 -10.02 -22.44 22.26
C ALA A 9 -9.03 -22.25 23.43
N ASP A 10 -7.77 -21.98 23.12
CA ASP A 10 -6.68 -21.85 24.10
C ASP A 10 -6.45 -20.40 24.57
N LEU A 11 -7.31 -19.47 24.12
CA LEU A 11 -7.16 -18.03 24.34
C LEU A 11 -7.21 -17.63 25.81
N SER A 12 -8.08 -18.25 26.62
CA SER A 12 -8.21 -17.90 28.05
C SER A 12 -6.93 -18.11 28.83
N ASP A 13 -6.20 -19.18 28.47
CA ASP A 13 -5.08 -19.67 29.26
C ASP A 13 -3.75 -19.11 28.73
N ASN A 14 -3.69 -18.77 27.44
CA ASN A 14 -2.47 -18.37 26.74
C ASN A 14 -2.55 -16.95 26.15
N PHE A 15 -3.47 -16.11 26.64
CA PHE A 15 -3.64 -14.74 26.14
C PHE A 15 -2.35 -13.91 26.25
N THR A 16 -1.63 -14.06 27.35
CA THR A 16 -0.37 -13.33 27.61
C THR A 16 0.72 -13.69 26.59
N ASP A 17 0.79 -14.96 26.19
CA ASP A 17 1.76 -15.43 25.21
C ASP A 17 1.43 -14.87 23.82
N LEU A 18 0.14 -14.83 23.46
CA LEU A 18 -0.32 -14.19 22.23
C LEU A 18 0.03 -12.70 22.20
N LEU A 19 -0.18 -11.97 23.31
CA LEU A 19 0.21 -10.56 23.40
C LEU A 19 1.72 -10.37 23.25
N SER A 20 2.51 -11.26 23.85
CA SER A 20 3.97 -11.24 23.75
C SER A 20 4.43 -11.47 22.31
N ASP A 21 3.79 -12.39 21.58
CA ASP A 21 4.05 -12.61 20.16
C ASP A 21 3.76 -11.37 19.31
N ILE A 22 2.62 -10.72 19.56
CA ILE A 22 2.23 -9.49 18.88
C ILE A 22 3.24 -8.37 19.16
N GLN A 23 3.68 -8.22 20.42
CA GLN A 23 4.72 -7.25 20.81
C GLN A 23 6.05 -7.51 20.11
N ASN A 24 6.41 -8.78 19.89
CA ASN A 24 7.62 -9.18 19.18
C ASN A 24 7.47 -9.14 17.65
N HIS A 25 6.42 -8.50 17.14
CA HIS A 25 6.13 -8.39 15.71
C HIS A 25 5.97 -9.74 14.99
N VAL A 26 5.44 -10.75 15.68
CA VAL A 26 5.15 -12.06 15.09
C VAL A 26 3.74 -12.05 14.51
N GLU A 27 3.62 -12.43 13.23
CA GLU A 27 2.31 -12.67 12.62
C GLU A 27 1.72 -13.99 13.14
N VAL A 28 0.49 -13.92 13.65
CA VAL A 28 -0.21 -15.08 14.22
C VAL A 28 -1.51 -15.31 13.47
N THR A 29 -1.72 -16.54 12.97
CA THR A 29 -3.00 -16.97 12.40
C THR A 29 -3.88 -17.54 13.50
N LEU A 30 -5.04 -16.95 13.71
CA LEU A 30 -6.06 -17.46 14.63
C LEU A 30 -6.85 -18.56 13.93
N THR A 31 -6.91 -19.73 14.56
CA THR A 31 -7.69 -20.88 14.11
C THR A 31 -8.76 -21.24 15.12
N ARG A 32 -9.79 -21.95 14.66
CA ARG A 32 -10.70 -22.67 15.54
C ARG A 32 -10.79 -24.10 15.05
N GLN A 33 -10.36 -25.06 15.87
CA GLN A 33 -10.31 -26.48 15.49
C GLN A 33 -9.50 -26.70 14.20
N GLY A 34 -8.37 -25.98 14.07
CA GLY A 34 -7.51 -26.04 12.89
C GLY A 34 -8.02 -25.29 11.64
N VAL A 35 -9.20 -24.68 11.67
CA VAL A 35 -9.71 -23.85 10.57
C VAL A 35 -9.28 -22.39 10.76
N PRO A 36 -8.54 -21.78 9.80
CA PRO A 36 -8.13 -20.38 9.89
C PRO A 36 -9.32 -19.42 9.84
N TRP A 37 -9.37 -18.47 10.78
CA TRP A 37 -10.44 -17.46 10.89
C TRP A 37 -9.95 -16.05 10.65
N ALA A 38 -8.81 -15.69 11.23
CA ALA A 38 -8.26 -14.35 11.15
C ALA A 38 -6.74 -14.38 11.26
N LYS A 39 -6.10 -13.26 10.92
CA LYS A 39 -4.69 -13.02 11.20
C LYS A 39 -4.56 -11.82 12.11
N VAL A 40 -3.72 -11.96 13.12
CA VAL A 40 -3.29 -10.85 13.96
C VAL A 40 -1.96 -10.37 13.41
N LEU A 41 -1.96 -9.13 12.95
CA LEU A 41 -0.77 -8.44 12.47
C LEU A 41 -0.33 -7.45 13.55
N PRO A 42 0.96 -7.40 13.87
CA PRO A 42 1.46 -6.42 14.82
C PRO A 42 1.30 -5.01 14.24
N LEU A 43 0.90 -4.06 15.10
CA LEU A 43 0.89 -2.65 14.73
C LEU A 43 2.30 -2.09 14.88
N PHE A 44 2.80 -1.44 13.84
CA PHE A 44 4.08 -0.74 13.90
C PHE A 44 3.83 0.72 14.32
N GLU A 45 4.34 1.13 15.47
CA GLU A 45 4.27 2.55 15.93
C GLU A 45 5.00 3.53 14.98
N GLY A 46 5.75 3.03 14.00
CA GLY A 46 6.34 3.82 12.91
C GLY A 46 5.37 4.17 11.78
N GLU A 47 4.21 3.52 11.70
CA GLU A 47 3.17 3.84 10.73
C GLU A 47 2.14 4.75 11.38
N LYS A 48 2.48 6.04 11.44
CA LYS A 48 1.43 7.06 11.31
C LYS A 48 0.64 6.69 10.06
N SER A 49 -0.52 6.09 10.29
CA SER A 49 -1.54 5.81 9.30
C SER A 49 -1.84 7.12 8.59
N THR A 50 -1.18 7.27 7.45
CA THR A 50 -1.40 8.32 6.47
C THR A 50 -2.28 7.72 5.41
N VAL A 51 -3.43 7.18 5.83
CA VAL A 51 -4.60 7.09 4.96
C VAL A 51 -5.01 8.55 4.68
N GLY A 52 -4.29 9.19 3.76
CA GLY A 52 -4.55 10.56 3.32
C GLY A 52 -3.32 11.42 2.97
N LEU A 53 -2.13 11.22 3.55
CA LEU A 53 -1.01 12.14 3.30
C LEU A 53 0.37 11.57 3.67
N ASN A 54 1.16 11.14 2.69
CA ASN A 54 2.60 10.87 2.84
C ASN A 54 2.99 9.75 3.84
N THR A 55 2.75 8.49 3.48
CA THR A 55 3.75 7.45 3.81
C THR A 55 5.05 7.91 3.15
N ALA A 56 6.16 7.90 3.88
CA ALA A 56 7.46 8.38 3.44
C ALA A 56 7.98 7.58 2.23
N LYS A 57 7.36 7.78 1.06
CA LYS A 57 7.88 7.36 -0.22
C LYS A 57 9.18 8.14 -0.38
N LYS A 58 10.28 7.41 -0.61
CA LYS A 58 11.56 8.02 -1.01
C LYS A 58 11.25 9.13 -2.03
N PRO A 59 11.88 10.31 -1.90
CA PRO A 59 11.68 11.39 -2.87
C PRO A 59 11.79 10.83 -4.28
N ARG A 60 10.80 11.10 -5.14
CA ARG A 60 10.88 10.66 -6.53
C ARG A 60 12.09 11.34 -7.15
N VAL A 61 12.97 10.53 -7.74
CA VAL A 61 14.10 11.05 -8.52
C VAL A 61 13.56 11.37 -9.91
N ALA A 62 13.56 12.65 -10.29
CA ALA A 62 13.17 13.09 -11.63
C ALA A 62 14.20 12.63 -12.68
N GLY A 63 13.85 12.71 -13.96
CA GLY A 63 14.79 12.45 -15.06
C GLY A 63 14.94 10.98 -15.47
N PHE A 64 14.10 10.07 -14.96
CA PHE A 64 14.11 8.65 -15.38
C PHE A 64 13.98 8.48 -16.91
N TRP A 65 13.28 9.39 -17.58
CA TRP A 65 13.06 9.41 -19.03
C TRP A 65 13.98 10.38 -19.79
N GLN A 66 14.99 10.97 -19.13
CA GLN A 66 15.87 11.94 -19.77
C GLN A 66 16.58 11.32 -20.98
N GLY A 67 16.44 11.94 -22.15
CA GLY A 67 17.01 11.45 -23.42
C GLY A 67 16.27 10.25 -24.04
N GLN A 68 15.24 9.71 -23.38
CA GLN A 68 14.41 8.62 -23.91
C GLN A 68 13.13 9.13 -24.57
N VAL A 69 12.71 10.36 -24.26
CA VAL A 69 11.55 11.00 -24.90
C VAL A 69 11.97 11.56 -26.25
N LYS A 70 11.27 11.12 -27.31
CA LYS A 70 11.30 11.75 -28.63
C LYS A 70 10.03 12.56 -28.78
N ILE A 71 10.17 13.86 -28.97
CA ILE A 71 9.06 14.77 -29.26
C ILE A 71 9.01 14.91 -30.79
N ALA A 72 7.80 14.80 -31.36
CA ALA A 72 7.60 15.02 -32.79
C ALA A 72 7.69 16.50 -33.14
N ASP A 73 8.07 16.83 -34.37
CA ASP A 73 8.28 18.23 -34.81
C ASP A 73 6.98 19.06 -34.79
N ASP A 74 5.83 18.40 -34.76
CA ASP A 74 4.49 18.97 -34.74
C ASP A 74 3.84 18.98 -33.35
N PHE A 75 4.55 18.60 -32.29
CA PHE A 75 3.96 18.46 -30.94
C PHE A 75 3.25 19.73 -30.43
N ASP A 76 3.83 20.90 -30.70
CA ASP A 76 3.26 22.20 -30.29
C ASP A 76 2.28 22.77 -31.35
N GLN A 77 2.05 22.06 -32.45
CA GLN A 77 1.12 22.49 -33.49
C GLN A 77 -0.28 21.98 -33.17
N THR A 78 -1.17 22.92 -32.83
CA THR A 78 -2.60 22.60 -32.61
C THR A 78 -3.40 22.94 -33.87
N PRO A 79 -4.14 22.00 -34.46
CA PRO A 79 -4.99 22.26 -35.63
C PRO A 79 -6.05 23.34 -35.34
N GLU A 80 -6.32 24.22 -36.31
CA GLU A 80 -7.27 25.33 -36.16
C GLU A 80 -8.68 24.86 -35.82
N GLU A 81 -9.12 23.71 -36.36
CA GLU A 81 -10.41 23.09 -36.03
C GLU A 81 -10.54 22.75 -34.55
N VAL A 82 -9.45 22.33 -33.89
CA VAL A 82 -9.43 22.01 -32.46
C VAL A 82 -9.50 23.29 -31.63
N ILE A 83 -8.85 24.36 -32.10
CA ILE A 83 -8.90 25.68 -31.48
C ILE A 83 -10.32 26.27 -31.58
N ALA A 84 -10.92 26.22 -32.78
CA ALA A 84 -12.29 26.69 -33.02
C ALA A 84 -13.31 25.94 -32.14
N ALA A 85 -13.23 24.61 -32.11
CA ALA A 85 -14.09 23.79 -31.25
C ALA A 85 -13.93 24.10 -29.75
N PHE A 86 -12.72 24.47 -29.30
CA PHE A 86 -12.47 24.86 -27.91
C PHE A 86 -13.16 26.19 -27.56
N TYR A 87 -13.17 27.16 -28.48
CA TYR A 87 -13.82 28.47 -28.27
C TYR A 87 -15.31 28.48 -28.65
N GLY A 88 -15.82 27.40 -29.24
CA GLY A 88 -17.21 27.31 -29.68
C GLY A 88 -17.48 28.06 -30.97
N ASP A 89 -16.45 28.27 -31.79
CA ASP A 89 -16.60 28.78 -33.15
C ASP A 89 -17.03 27.61 -34.05
N GLU A 90 -18.24 27.67 -34.60
CA GLU A 90 -18.81 26.72 -35.58
C GLU A 90 -18.58 27.16 -37.03
#